data_AF-A0A8J7BRP9-F1
#
_entry.id   AF-A0A8J7BRP9-F1
#
_cell.length_a   1.000
_cell.length_b   1.000
_cell.length_c   1.000
_cell.angle_alpha   90.00
_cell.angle_beta   90.00
_cell.angle_gamma   90.00
#
_symmetry.space_group_name_H-M   'P 1'
#
loop_
_entity.id
_entity.type
_entity.pdbx_description
1 polymer ?
#
loop_
_entity_poly.entity_id
_entity_poly.type
_entity_poly.pdbx_seq_one_letter_code
_entity_poly.pdbx_strand_id
1 'polypeptide(L)'
;MLSPRLPPDRELFQNLIERKIVDNIARKQARHTLISWEDAAQVAYDKVWRAVQQGRFHVGNEDGFYRWAAKVAYNAVIDYRRQQQGQWQCESLDQLIPGTNVSLLDTLADEFDALDAIDRTNLMLSVVVIITELDQRYPKHSYLRIWQELVQGKTQIQIAYELNIQQAEICRRWKRMRQHVANTYNQLNIETLQQEKQQTRKRKRDLQRSDEQW
;
A
#
# COMPACT_ATOMS: atom_id res chain seq x y z
N MET A 1 -44.81 -3.18 -37.06
CA MET A 1 -44.93 -2.07 -36.10
C MET A 1 -43.61 -1.96 -35.36
N LEU A 2 -42.74 -1.05 -35.82
CA LEU A 2 -41.44 -0.79 -35.22
C LEU A 2 -41.64 0.30 -34.17
N SER A 3 -41.41 -0.03 -32.89
CA SER A 3 -41.36 0.97 -31.82
C SER A 3 -40.28 2.01 -32.14
N PRO A 4 -40.51 3.30 -31.87
CA PRO A 4 -39.49 4.31 -32.04
C PRO A 4 -38.40 4.07 -30.99
N ARG A 5 -37.27 3.51 -31.42
CA ARG A 5 -36.02 3.64 -30.67
C ARG A 5 -35.66 5.13 -30.73
N LEU A 6 -35.86 5.85 -29.63
CA LEU A 6 -35.25 7.16 -29.45
C LEU A 6 -33.73 7.01 -29.73
N PRO A 7 -33.15 7.80 -30.65
CA PRO A 7 -31.72 7.78 -30.84
C PRO A 7 -31.02 8.24 -29.54
N PRO A 8 -29.79 7.78 -29.27
CA PRO A 8 -28.99 8.26 -28.15
C PRO A 8 -28.42 9.64 -28.49
N ASP A 9 -29.28 10.60 -28.83
CA ASP A 9 -28.83 11.91 -29.27
C ASP A 9 -28.35 12.70 -28.05
N ARG A 10 -27.11 13.18 -28.17
CA ARG A 10 -26.44 14.08 -27.21
C ARG A 10 -27.31 15.28 -26.80
N GLU A 11 -28.31 15.63 -27.61
CA GLU A 11 -29.20 16.76 -27.41
C GLU A 11 -30.13 16.60 -26.20
N LEU A 12 -30.66 15.41 -25.92
CA LEU A 12 -31.48 15.18 -24.72
C LEU A 12 -30.64 15.38 -23.45
N PHE A 13 -29.41 14.83 -23.46
CA PHE A 13 -28.47 14.96 -22.34
C PHE A 13 -27.93 16.40 -22.14
N GLN A 14 -27.96 17.22 -23.19
CA GLN A 14 -27.61 18.63 -23.11
C GLN A 14 -28.78 19.52 -22.66
N ASN A 15 -29.98 18.97 -22.50
CA ASN A 15 -31.11 19.77 -22.03
C ASN A 15 -30.82 20.35 -20.65
N LEU A 16 -30.95 21.68 -20.58
CA LEU A 16 -30.86 22.48 -19.36
C LEU A 16 -31.80 21.98 -18.24
N ILE A 17 -32.88 21.29 -18.61
CA ILE A 17 -33.86 20.72 -17.68
C ILE A 17 -33.26 19.53 -16.91
N GLU A 18 -32.55 18.62 -17.58
CA GLU A 18 -31.87 17.49 -16.92
C GLU A 18 -30.80 18.00 -15.97
N ARG A 19 -30.05 19.00 -16.43
CA ARG A 19 -28.99 19.61 -15.63
C ARG A 19 -29.53 20.22 -14.34
N LYS A 20 -30.60 21.01 -14.44
CA LYS A 20 -31.25 21.60 -13.26
C LYS A 20 -31.78 20.55 -12.29
N ILE A 21 -32.31 19.43 -12.77
CA ILE A 21 -32.81 18.35 -11.91
C ILE A 21 -31.67 17.70 -11.14
N VAL A 22 -30.57 17.35 -11.82
CA VAL A 22 -29.38 16.74 -11.21
C VAL A 22 -28.74 17.71 -10.20
N ASP A 23 -28.58 18.98 -10.56
CA ASP A 23 -28.00 20.00 -9.68
C ASP A 23 -28.86 20.19 -8.41
N ASN A 24 -30.19 20.22 -8.55
CA ASN A 24 -31.10 20.34 -7.40
C ASN A 24 -31.01 19.13 -6.47
N ILE A 25 -30.90 17.92 -7.04
CA ILE A 25 -30.71 16.69 -6.27
C ILE A 25 -29.38 16.74 -5.54
N ALA A 26 -28.28 17.08 -6.23
CA ALA A 26 -26.95 17.18 -5.66
C ALA A 26 -26.89 18.21 -4.52
N ARG A 27 -27.40 19.43 -4.74
CA ARG A 27 -27.47 20.47 -3.70
C ARG A 27 -28.27 20.02 -2.49
N LYS A 28 -29.42 19.36 -2.70
CA LYS A 28 -30.27 18.89 -1.59
C LYS A 28 -29.58 17.79 -0.77
N GLN A 29 -28.87 16.87 -1.43
CA GLN A 29 -28.22 15.74 -0.77
C GLN A 29 -26.83 16.08 -0.19
N ALA A 30 -26.13 17.06 -0.76
CA ALA A 30 -24.87 17.58 -0.24
C ALA A 30 -25.06 18.54 0.94
N ARG A 31 -26.28 19.06 1.14
CA ARG A 31 -26.60 19.96 2.24
C ARG A 31 -26.30 19.30 3.59
N HIS A 32 -25.55 20.01 4.45
CA HIS A 32 -25.10 19.51 5.76
C HIS A 32 -24.16 18.29 5.68
N THR A 33 -23.51 18.07 4.54
CA THR A 33 -22.45 17.08 4.38
C THR A 33 -21.12 17.78 4.07
N LEU A 34 -20.00 17.08 4.23
CA LEU A 34 -18.67 17.58 3.88
C LEU A 34 -18.36 17.48 2.37
N ILE A 35 -19.33 17.04 1.57
CA ILE A 35 -19.17 16.78 0.14
C ILE A 35 -19.55 18.02 -0.64
N SER A 36 -18.72 18.42 -1.60
CA SER A 36 -19.06 19.46 -2.58
C SER A 36 -20.27 19.04 -3.41
N TRP A 37 -21.23 19.95 -3.57
CA TRP A 37 -22.42 19.68 -4.38
C TRP A 37 -22.08 19.59 -5.88
N GLU A 38 -21.01 20.26 -6.32
CA GLU A 38 -20.47 20.18 -7.67
C GLU A 38 -19.95 18.77 -7.98
N ASP A 39 -19.16 18.19 -7.07
CA ASP A 39 -18.67 16.81 -7.21
C ASP A 39 -19.82 15.80 -7.21
N ALA A 40 -20.78 15.98 -6.30
CA ALA A 40 -21.98 15.14 -6.26
C ALA A 40 -22.80 15.22 -7.56
N ALA A 41 -22.91 16.43 -8.15
CA ALA A 41 -23.58 16.62 -9.42
C ALA A 41 -22.83 15.90 -10.56
N GLN A 42 -21.50 16.05 -10.62
CA GLN A 42 -20.68 15.39 -11.63
C GLN A 42 -20.80 13.86 -11.57
N VAL A 43 -20.74 13.26 -10.38
CA VAL A 43 -20.93 11.82 -10.19
C VAL A 43 -22.32 11.37 -10.67
N ALA A 44 -23.35 12.16 -10.39
CA ALA A 44 -24.71 11.87 -10.84
C ALA A 44 -24.83 11.94 -12.38
N TYR A 45 -24.28 12.98 -13.02
CA TYR A 45 -24.26 13.10 -14.48
C TYR A 45 -23.57 11.89 -15.13
N ASP A 46 -22.37 11.55 -14.65
CA ASP A 46 -21.60 10.42 -15.16
C ASP A 46 -22.38 9.10 -15.04
N LYS A 47 -23.09 8.91 -13.93
CA LYS A 47 -23.86 7.68 -13.69
C LYS A 47 -25.05 7.58 -14.63
N VAL A 48 -25.82 8.65 -14.80
CA VAL A 48 -26.96 8.68 -15.72
C VAL A 48 -26.45 8.47 -17.16
N TRP A 49 -25.35 9.13 -17.55
CA TRP A 49 -24.78 9.03 -18.89
C TRP A 49 -24.37 7.59 -19.21
N ARG A 50 -23.61 6.96 -18.31
CA ARG A 50 -23.20 5.55 -18.46
C ARG A 50 -24.40 4.61 -18.50
N ALA A 51 -25.43 4.86 -17.69
CA ALA A 51 -26.63 4.04 -17.68
C ALA A 51 -27.40 4.13 -19.02
N VAL A 52 -27.45 5.30 -19.65
CA VAL A 52 -28.03 5.49 -20.97
C VAL A 52 -27.19 4.82 -22.07
N GLN A 53 -25.87 4.97 -22.04
CA GLN A 53 -24.96 4.29 -22.99
C GLN A 53 -25.08 2.75 -22.91
N GLN A 54 -25.33 2.22 -21.72
CA GLN A 54 -25.57 0.78 -21.51
C GLN A 54 -27.00 0.35 -21.90
N GLY A 55 -27.80 1.28 -22.43
CA GLY A 55 -29.17 1.05 -22.83
C GLY A 55 -30.11 0.76 -21.66
N ARG A 56 -29.79 1.08 -20.39
CA ARG A 56 -30.59 0.69 -19.22
C ARG A 56 -31.98 1.32 -19.15
N PHE A 57 -32.25 2.33 -19.98
CA PHE A 57 -33.58 2.87 -20.19
C PHE A 57 -34.19 2.22 -21.43
N HIS A 58 -35.24 1.42 -21.26
CA HIS A 58 -35.77 0.59 -22.35
C HIS A 58 -37.06 1.15 -22.99
N VAL A 59 -37.94 1.82 -22.22
CA VAL A 59 -39.25 2.28 -22.71
C VAL A 59 -39.73 3.48 -21.88
N GLY A 60 -40.12 4.56 -22.56
CA GLY A 60 -40.82 5.72 -21.97
C GLY A 60 -40.84 6.93 -22.90
N ASN A 61 -41.71 7.90 -22.60
CA ASN A 61 -41.65 9.24 -23.17
C ASN A 61 -40.56 10.08 -22.45
N GLU A 62 -40.36 11.33 -22.89
CA GLU A 62 -39.40 12.25 -22.26
C GLU A 62 -39.63 12.40 -20.74
N ASP A 63 -40.89 12.51 -20.29
CA ASP A 63 -41.24 12.54 -18.87
C ASP A 63 -40.80 11.29 -18.10
N GLY A 64 -40.95 10.11 -18.72
CA GLY A 64 -40.48 8.84 -18.18
C GLY A 64 -38.96 8.81 -18.06
N PHE A 65 -38.26 9.39 -19.04
CA PHE A 65 -36.81 9.55 -19.02
C PHE A 65 -36.37 10.46 -17.87
N TYR A 66 -36.96 11.66 -17.73
CA TYR A 66 -36.61 12.60 -16.67
C TYR A 66 -36.79 12.00 -15.27
N ARG A 67 -37.90 11.29 -15.03
CA ARG A 67 -38.17 10.62 -13.74
C ARG A 67 -37.17 9.50 -13.46
N TRP A 68 -36.84 8.72 -14.49
CA TRP A 68 -35.84 7.65 -14.37
C TRP A 68 -34.44 8.22 -14.10
N ALA A 69 -34.02 9.23 -14.86
CA ALA A 69 -32.74 9.90 -14.71
C ALA A 69 -32.60 10.53 -13.32
N ALA A 70 -33.65 11.20 -12.82
CA ALA A 70 -33.70 11.74 -11.47
C ALA A 70 -33.49 10.66 -10.40
N LYS A 71 -34.09 9.48 -10.57
CA LYS A 71 -33.91 8.36 -9.63
C LYS A 71 -32.50 7.79 -9.67
N VAL A 72 -31.91 7.66 -10.86
CA VAL A 72 -30.52 7.19 -11.03
C VAL A 72 -29.54 8.20 -10.42
N ALA A 73 -29.71 9.49 -10.70
CA ALA A 73 -28.93 10.59 -10.13
C ALA A 73 -29.02 10.61 -8.59
N TYR A 74 -30.23 10.52 -8.04
CA TYR A 74 -30.45 10.48 -6.60
C TYR A 74 -29.69 9.33 -5.92
N ASN A 75 -29.78 8.12 -6.48
CA ASN A 75 -29.06 6.97 -5.94
C ASN A 75 -27.55 7.14 -6.07
N ALA A 76 -27.06 7.69 -7.19
CA ALA A 76 -25.63 7.96 -7.39
C ALA A 76 -25.06 8.90 -6.33
N VAL A 77 -25.78 9.97 -5.99
CA VAL A 77 -25.35 10.91 -4.94
C VAL A 77 -25.35 10.26 -3.56
N ILE A 78 -26.33 9.43 -3.24
CA ILE A 78 -26.36 8.68 -1.97
C ILE A 78 -25.18 7.71 -1.87
N ASP A 79 -24.92 6.96 -2.94
CA ASP A 79 -23.82 5.99 -2.97
C ASP A 79 -22.47 6.70 -2.85
N TYR A 80 -22.30 7.84 -3.55
CA TYR A 80 -21.13 8.70 -3.40
C TYR A 80 -20.97 9.19 -1.96
N ARG A 81 -22.05 9.65 -1.32
CA ARG A 81 -22.01 10.07 0.08
C ARG A 81 -21.59 8.95 1.02
N ARG A 82 -22.10 7.73 0.82
CA ARG A 82 -21.74 6.58 1.64
C ARG A 82 -20.26 6.21 1.49
N GLN A 83 -19.73 6.27 0.27
CA GLN A 83 -18.31 6.03 0.00
C GLN A 83 -17.43 7.07 0.71
N GLN A 84 -17.81 8.34 0.62
CA GLN A 84 -17.06 9.41 1.27
C GLN A 84 -17.19 9.33 2.81
N GLN A 85 -18.36 9.07 3.38
CA GLN A 85 -18.50 8.95 4.84
C GLN A 85 -17.57 7.88 5.47
N GLY A 86 -17.23 6.81 4.74
CA GLY A 86 -16.27 5.81 5.22
C GLY A 86 -14.81 6.25 5.16
N GLN A 87 -14.47 7.30 4.39
CA GLN A 87 -13.11 7.79 4.20
C GLN A 87 -12.75 8.97 5.12
N TRP A 88 -13.74 9.61 5.77
CA TRP A 88 -13.56 10.91 6.43
C TRP A 88 -13.52 10.83 7.97
N GLN A 89 -13.17 9.66 8.54
CA GLN A 89 -12.79 9.58 9.95
C GLN A 89 -11.32 9.98 10.16
N CYS A 90 -10.90 11.06 9.50
CA CYS A 90 -9.56 11.60 9.64
C CYS A 90 -9.68 12.98 10.30
N GLU A 91 -9.02 13.15 11.44
CA GLU A 91 -8.87 14.46 12.06
C GLU A 91 -7.80 15.25 11.32
N SER A 92 -7.95 16.57 11.27
CA SER A 92 -6.93 17.42 10.67
C SER A 92 -5.68 17.41 11.56
N LEU A 93 -4.52 17.18 10.96
CA LEU A 93 -3.25 17.22 11.67
C LEU A 93 -2.89 18.66 12.11
N ASP A 94 -3.45 19.67 11.44
CA ASP A 94 -3.31 21.08 11.81
C ASP A 94 -4.23 21.50 12.97
N GLN A 95 -5.11 20.60 13.44
CA GLN A 95 -6.01 20.90 14.54
C GLN A 95 -5.21 21.15 15.83
N LEU A 96 -5.47 22.26 16.49
CA LEU A 96 -4.87 22.56 17.80
C LEU A 96 -5.46 21.64 18.87
N ILE A 97 -4.59 21.11 19.74
CA ILE A 97 -5.03 20.35 20.90
C ILE A 97 -5.69 21.30 21.90
N PRO A 98 -6.91 21.00 22.39
CA PRO A 98 -7.63 21.88 23.31
C PRO A 98 -6.78 22.29 24.52
N GLY A 99 -6.70 23.60 24.77
CA GLY A 99 -5.92 24.16 25.88
C GLY A 99 -4.43 24.35 25.58
N THR A 100 -3.97 24.10 24.35
CA THR A 100 -2.59 24.32 23.92
C THR A 100 -2.51 25.07 22.59
N ASN A 101 -1.33 25.59 22.27
CA ASN A 101 -1.02 26.19 20.95
C ASN A 101 -0.27 25.21 20.04
N VAL A 102 -0.35 23.90 20.33
CA VAL A 102 0.38 22.85 19.63
C VAL A 102 -0.59 22.11 18.70
N SER A 103 -0.17 21.86 17.46
CA SER A 103 -0.98 21.11 16.50
C SER A 103 -0.97 19.61 16.83
N LEU A 104 -1.97 18.87 16.36
CA LEU A 104 -2.02 17.42 16.51
C LEU A 104 -0.77 16.78 15.86
N LEU A 105 -0.34 17.28 14.71
CA LEU A 105 0.88 16.83 14.02
C LEU A 105 2.11 16.87 14.91
N ASP A 106 2.32 17.99 15.59
CA ASP A 106 3.51 18.22 16.43
C ASP A 106 3.57 17.29 17.65
N THR A 107 2.45 16.64 17.99
CA THR A 107 2.38 15.69 19.09
C THR A 107 2.52 14.23 18.68
N LEU A 108 2.47 13.94 17.38
CA LEU A 108 2.69 12.58 16.88
C LEU A 108 4.18 12.29 16.89
N ALA A 109 4.58 11.30 17.68
CA ALA A 109 5.95 10.81 17.67
C ALA A 109 6.24 10.09 16.35
N ASP A 110 7.43 10.31 15.80
CA ASP A 110 7.93 9.49 14.71
C ASP A 110 8.20 8.07 15.23
N GLU A 111 7.61 7.07 14.58
CA GLU A 111 7.87 5.65 14.89
C GLU A 111 9.20 5.16 14.29
N PHE A 112 9.87 5.99 13.48
CA PHE A 112 11.15 5.64 12.89
C PHE A 112 12.27 5.56 13.94
N ASP A 113 12.77 4.34 14.14
CA ASP A 113 13.94 4.09 14.97
C ASP A 113 15.21 3.94 14.10
N ALA A 114 16.09 4.93 14.19
CA ALA A 114 17.35 4.95 13.47
C ALA A 114 18.31 3.83 13.92
N LEU A 115 18.28 3.42 15.19
CA LEU A 115 19.13 2.34 15.69
C LEU A 115 18.68 0.99 15.13
N ASP A 116 17.37 0.73 15.14
CA ASP A 116 16.78 -0.46 14.50
C ASP A 116 17.06 -0.48 12.99
N ALA A 117 17.02 0.67 12.31
CA ALA A 117 17.40 0.77 10.90
C ALA A 117 18.88 0.40 10.65
N ILE A 118 19.80 0.87 11.51
CA ILE A 118 21.22 0.52 11.44
C ILE A 118 21.42 -0.98 11.69
N ASP A 119 20.79 -1.55 12.71
CA ASP A 119 20.89 -2.97 13.05
C ASP A 119 20.38 -3.86 11.92
N ARG A 120 19.24 -3.52 11.32
CA ARG A 120 18.71 -4.20 10.12
C ARG A 120 19.68 -4.14 8.95
N THR A 121 20.32 -2.99 8.74
CA THR A 121 21.28 -2.82 7.65
C THR A 121 22.53 -3.68 7.89
N ASN A 122 23.07 -3.68 9.11
CA ASN A 122 24.21 -4.51 9.49
C ASN A 122 23.91 -6.01 9.37
N LEU A 123 22.70 -6.43 9.77
CA LEU A 123 22.22 -7.80 9.58
C LEU A 123 22.19 -8.16 8.09
N MET A 124 21.62 -7.30 7.24
CA MET A 124 21.54 -7.54 5.80
C MET A 124 22.93 -7.65 5.15
N LEU A 125 23.86 -6.76 5.51
CA LEU A 125 25.25 -6.84 5.05
C LEU A 125 25.89 -8.18 5.42
N SER A 126 25.71 -8.61 6.67
CA SER A 126 26.24 -9.90 7.15
C SER A 126 25.65 -11.08 6.38
N VAL A 127 24.34 -11.06 6.12
CA VAL A 127 23.66 -12.08 5.30
C VAL A 127 24.20 -12.12 3.88
N VAL A 128 24.41 -10.95 3.25
CA VAL A 128 24.97 -10.85 1.90
C VAL A 128 26.37 -11.46 1.83
N VAL A 129 27.24 -11.15 2.81
CA VAL A 129 28.58 -11.73 2.89
C VAL A 129 28.50 -13.26 2.99
N ILE A 130 27.69 -13.79 3.91
CA ILE A 130 27.55 -15.24 4.10
C ILE A 130 27.02 -15.93 2.83
N ILE A 131 26.03 -15.35 2.14
CA ILE A 131 25.49 -15.92 0.89
C ILE A 131 26.55 -15.88 -0.20
N THR A 132 27.33 -14.80 -0.29
CA THR A 132 28.40 -14.65 -1.29
C THR A 132 29.50 -15.70 -1.07
N GLU A 133 29.95 -15.90 0.17
CA GLU A 133 30.91 -16.95 0.51
C GLU A 133 30.37 -18.35 0.23
N LEU A 134 29.09 -18.60 0.52
CA LEU A 134 28.43 -19.87 0.23
C LEU A 134 28.36 -20.13 -1.29
N ASP A 135 28.07 -19.10 -2.09
CA ASP A 135 28.03 -19.18 -3.55
C ASP A 135 29.43 -19.46 -4.13
N GLN A 136 30.46 -18.80 -3.63
CA GLN A 136 31.86 -19.07 -4.00
C GLN A 136 32.28 -20.51 -3.68
N ARG A 137 31.84 -21.05 -2.55
CA ARG A 137 32.12 -22.45 -2.15
C ARG A 137 31.36 -23.46 -3.01
N TYR A 138 30.18 -23.08 -3.52
CA TYR A 138 29.28 -23.96 -4.27
C TYR A 138 28.76 -23.27 -5.55
N PRO A 139 29.63 -22.97 -6.53
CA PRO A 139 29.28 -22.10 -7.67
C PRO A 139 28.19 -22.67 -8.57
N LYS A 140 28.07 -24.01 -8.64
CA LYS A 140 27.03 -24.70 -9.41
C LYS A 140 25.62 -24.53 -8.84
N HIS A 141 25.51 -24.07 -7.59
CA HIS A 141 24.23 -23.92 -6.92
C HIS A 141 23.58 -22.55 -7.14
N SER A 142 24.35 -21.54 -7.53
CA SER A 142 23.87 -20.19 -7.86
C SER A 142 23.01 -19.58 -6.74
N TYR A 143 23.44 -19.77 -5.48
CA TYR A 143 22.75 -19.29 -4.28
C TYR A 143 22.56 -17.78 -4.30
N LEU A 144 23.60 -17.02 -4.71
CA LEU A 144 23.53 -15.57 -4.77
C LEU A 144 22.46 -15.10 -5.76
N ARG A 145 22.44 -15.70 -6.96
CA ARG A 145 21.44 -15.38 -7.99
C ARG A 145 20.03 -15.77 -7.54
N ILE A 146 19.85 -16.95 -6.95
CA ILE A 146 18.54 -17.38 -6.42
C ILE A 146 18.04 -16.38 -5.35
N TRP A 147 18.92 -15.91 -4.46
CA TRP A 147 18.54 -14.94 -3.43
C TRP A 147 18.13 -13.59 -4.01
N GLN A 148 18.95 -13.01 -4.89
CA GLN A 148 18.69 -11.70 -5.50
C GLN A 148 17.35 -11.68 -6.25
N GLU A 149 17.09 -12.72 -7.04
CA GLU A 149 15.87 -12.80 -7.86
C GLU A 149 14.60 -12.99 -7.01
N LEU A 150 14.69 -13.75 -5.91
CA LEU A 150 13.57 -13.88 -4.97
C LEU A 150 13.29 -12.57 -4.21
N VAL A 151 14.33 -11.82 -3.83
CA VAL A 151 14.19 -10.51 -3.18
C VAL A 151 13.57 -9.49 -4.14
N GLN A 152 13.88 -9.57 -5.43
CA GLN A 152 13.26 -8.75 -6.49
C GLN A 152 11.82 -9.17 -6.84
N GLY A 153 11.27 -10.20 -6.17
CA GLY A 153 9.90 -10.65 -6.35
C GLY A 153 9.69 -11.63 -7.51
N LYS A 154 10.74 -12.19 -8.12
CA LYS A 154 10.57 -13.27 -9.11
C LYS A 154 10.06 -14.54 -8.44
N THR A 155 9.21 -15.27 -9.16
CA THR A 155 8.71 -16.57 -8.70
C THR A 155 9.74 -17.67 -8.88
N GLN A 156 9.67 -18.73 -8.06
CA GLN A 156 10.56 -19.89 -8.18
C GLN A 156 10.50 -20.55 -9.56
N ILE A 157 9.34 -20.51 -10.23
CA ILE A 157 9.14 -21.08 -11.56
C ILE A 157 9.94 -20.31 -12.62
N GLN A 158 9.90 -18.97 -12.55
CA GLN A 158 10.68 -18.11 -13.45
C GLN A 158 12.18 -18.33 -13.27
N ILE A 159 12.65 -18.37 -12.01
CA ILE A 159 14.06 -18.61 -11.70
C ILE A 159 14.50 -20.00 -12.17
N ALA A 160 13.65 -21.03 -11.97
CA ALA A 160 13.91 -22.39 -12.42
C ALA A 160 14.07 -22.47 -13.95
N TYR A 161 13.20 -21.76 -14.68
CA TYR A 161 13.27 -21.64 -16.13
C TYR A 161 14.57 -20.96 -16.57
N GLU A 162 14.94 -19.82 -15.98
CA GLU A 162 16.16 -19.09 -16.31
C GLU A 162 17.45 -19.87 -16.00
N LEU A 163 17.45 -20.66 -14.94
CA LEU A 163 18.58 -21.50 -14.52
C LEU A 163 18.57 -22.88 -15.17
N ASN A 164 17.58 -23.18 -16.02
CA ASN A 164 17.38 -24.49 -16.66
C ASN A 164 17.42 -25.67 -15.66
N ILE A 165 16.75 -25.50 -14.51
CA ILE A 165 16.62 -26.52 -13.47
C ILE A 165 15.16 -26.64 -13.03
N GLN A 166 14.85 -27.70 -12.28
CA GLN A 166 13.50 -27.91 -11.77
C GLN A 166 13.17 -26.94 -10.62
N GLN A 167 11.92 -26.49 -10.54
CA GLN A 167 11.42 -25.66 -9.43
C GLN A 167 11.68 -26.30 -8.06
N ALA A 168 11.53 -27.62 -7.95
CA ALA A 168 11.80 -28.35 -6.71
C ALA A 168 13.25 -28.18 -6.23
N GLU A 169 14.20 -28.06 -7.17
CA GLU A 169 15.61 -27.85 -6.86
C GLU A 169 15.86 -26.42 -6.36
N ILE A 170 15.18 -25.41 -6.92
CA ILE A 170 15.20 -24.03 -6.38
C ILE A 170 14.71 -24.01 -4.93
N CYS A 171 13.58 -24.67 -4.64
CA CYS A 171 13.03 -24.73 -3.29
C CYS A 171 14.01 -25.40 -2.30
N ARG A 172 14.64 -26.51 -2.69
CA ARG A 172 15.67 -27.19 -1.88
C ARG A 172 16.88 -26.30 -1.62
N ARG A 173 17.41 -25.64 -2.66
CA ARG A 173 18.55 -24.73 -2.55
C ARG A 173 18.24 -23.53 -1.67
N TRP A 174 17.07 -22.93 -1.83
CA TRP A 174 16.60 -21.84 -0.96
C TRP A 174 16.53 -22.27 0.51
N LYS A 175 15.96 -23.44 0.81
CA LYS A 175 15.90 -23.96 2.17
C LYS A 175 17.29 -24.19 2.76
N ARG A 176 18.20 -24.82 2.01
CA ARG A 176 19.59 -25.07 2.45
C ARG A 176 20.35 -23.77 2.70
N MET A 177 20.23 -22.80 1.81
CA MET A 177 20.87 -21.50 1.95
C MET A 177 20.39 -20.78 3.20
N ARG A 178 19.07 -20.68 3.44
CA ARG A 178 18.53 -20.06 4.66
C ARG A 178 19.04 -20.74 5.93
N GLN A 179 19.10 -22.07 5.92
CA GLN A 179 19.57 -22.84 7.06
C GLN A 179 21.07 -22.61 7.31
N HIS A 180 21.88 -22.52 6.25
CA HIS A 180 23.30 -22.19 6.34
C HIS A 180 23.50 -20.77 6.89
N VAL A 181 22.80 -19.78 6.33
CA VAL A 181 22.86 -18.38 6.77
C VAL A 181 22.51 -18.27 8.25
N ALA A 182 21.42 -18.90 8.69
CA ALA A 182 21.01 -18.87 10.10
C ALA A 182 22.07 -19.49 11.02
N ASN A 183 22.65 -20.64 10.63
CA ASN A 183 23.67 -21.30 11.43
C ASN A 183 24.96 -20.48 11.51
N THR A 184 25.47 -20.00 10.38
CA THR A 184 26.69 -19.22 10.31
C THR A 184 26.53 -17.88 11.04
N TYR A 185 25.40 -17.20 10.87
CA TYR A 185 25.12 -15.96 11.58
C TYR A 185 25.07 -16.17 13.11
N ASN A 186 24.39 -17.21 13.58
CA ASN A 186 24.34 -17.53 15.00
C ASN A 186 25.72 -17.86 15.58
N GLN A 187 26.55 -18.59 14.83
CA GLN A 187 27.93 -18.88 15.23
C GLN A 187 28.77 -17.59 15.34
N LEU A 188 28.74 -16.74 14.32
CA LEU A 188 29.43 -15.45 14.31
C LEU A 188 29.00 -14.57 15.49
N ASN A 189 27.71 -14.50 15.79
CA ASN A 189 27.19 -13.71 16.91
C ASN A 189 27.63 -14.26 18.28
N ILE A 190 27.73 -15.58 18.45
CA ILE A 190 28.24 -16.18 19.68
C ILE A 190 29.74 -15.87 19.84
N GLU A 191 30.51 -15.95 18.75
CA GLU A 191 31.94 -15.66 18.75
C GLU A 191 32.24 -14.19 19.06
N THR A 192 31.49 -13.24 18.47
CA THR A 192 31.64 -11.80 18.76
C THR A 192 31.34 -11.50 20.22
N LEU A 193 30.24 -12.03 20.78
CA LEU A 193 29.89 -11.86 22.20
C LEU A 193 30.97 -12.42 23.13
N GLN A 194 31.58 -13.55 22.78
CA GLN A 194 32.69 -14.12 23.55
C GLN A 194 33.94 -13.24 23.49
N GLN A 195 34.28 -12.70 22.32
CA GLN A 195 35.42 -11.79 22.15
C GLN A 195 35.23 -10.48 22.92
N GLU A 196 34.05 -9.86 22.85
CA GLU A 196 33.72 -8.65 23.61
C GLU A 196 33.82 -8.86 25.12
N LYS A 197 33.32 -10.02 25.60
CA LYS A 197 33.44 -10.40 27.02
C LYS A 197 34.90 -10.57 27.44
N GLN A 198 35.74 -11.14 26.59
CA GLN A 198 37.18 -11.29 26.85
C GLN A 198 37.90 -9.94 26.85
N GLN A 199 37.60 -9.05 25.90
CA GLN A 199 38.18 -7.71 25.83
C GLN A 199 37.77 -6.86 27.03
N THR A 200 36.51 -6.92 27.44
CA THR A 200 36.01 -6.22 28.64
C THR A 200 36.70 -6.71 29.91
N ARG A 201 36.94 -8.02 30.02
CA ARG A 201 37.70 -8.61 31.14
C ARG A 201 39.16 -8.17 31.15
N LYS A 202 39.82 -8.09 29.98
CA LYS A 202 41.19 -7.58 29.86
C LYS A 202 41.27 -6.12 30.30
N ARG A 203 40.42 -5.24 29.73
CA ARG A 203 40.34 -3.82 30.11
C ARG A 203 40.14 -3.62 31.62
N LYS A 204 39.26 -4.40 32.26
CA LYS A 204 39.05 -4.34 33.72
C LYS A 204 40.29 -4.74 34.52
N ARG A 205 41.03 -5.78 34.08
CA ARG A 205 42.29 -6.20 34.73
C ARG A 205 43.41 -5.18 34.54
N ASP A 206 43.48 -4.56 33.37
CA ASP A 206 44.48 -3.53 33.06
C ASP A 206 44.22 -2.26 33.89
N LEU A 207 42.95 -1.88 34.08
CA LEU A 207 42.55 -0.79 35.00
C LEU A 207 42.90 -1.11 36.46
N GLN A 208 42.58 -2.32 36.94
CA GLN A 208 42.90 -2.72 38.32
C GLN A 208 44.41 -2.74 38.60
N ARG A 209 45.23 -3.20 37.64
CA ARG A 209 46.69 -3.16 37.77
C ARG A 209 47.25 -1.74 37.75
N SER A 210 46.60 -0.83 37.03
CA SER A 210 46.98 0.59 37.02
C SER A 210 46.66 1.25 38.36
N ASP A 211 45.56 0.88 39.02
CA ASP A 211 45.18 1.42 40.33
C ASP A 211 46.04 0.86 41.48
N GLU A 212 46.54 -0.37 41.36
CA GLU A 212 47.46 -1.00 42.35
C GLU A 212 48.92 -0.51 42.24
N GLN A 213 49.27 0.28 41.21
CA GLN A 213 50.61 0.83 40.99
C GLN A 213 50.79 2.30 41.44
N TRP A 214 49.77 2.89 42.07
CA TRP A 214 49.83 4.19 42.76
C TRP A 214 49.95 4.02 44.28
#